data_AF-A0A2S9QQP4-F1
#
_entry.id   AF-A0A2S9QQP4-F1
#
_cell.length_a   1.000
_cell.length_b   1.000
_cell.length_c   1.000
_cell.angle_alpha   90.00
_cell.angle_beta   90.00
_cell.angle_gamma   90.00
#
_symmetry.space_group_name_H-M   'P 1'
#
loop_
_entity.id
_entity.type
_entity.pdbx_description
1 polymer ?
#
loop_
_entity_poly.entity_id
_entity_poly.type
_entity_poly.pdbx_seq_one_letter_code
_entity_poly.pdbx_strand_id
1 'polypeptide(L)'
;MTEMPSAADIEGWVASMRQELAIGAPAPGGVRTPDQILHELERVDGVAAQAIRVVKEADKVRAATSEALVLARAKTTGRVQGATAAERAAALDLEIAEERVANAAAQIAYRYAKDLADLVDSRKSSLQTQAKLVLATYQLAGLPRRG
;
A
#
# COMPACT_ATOMS: atom_id res chain seq x y z
N MET A 1 9.05 -4.60 24.08
CA MET A 1 9.57 -4.23 22.74
C MET A 1 8.60 -4.82 21.75
N THR A 2 7.90 -4.00 20.97
CA THR A 2 7.08 -4.50 19.85
C THR A 2 8.04 -4.92 18.75
N GLU A 3 8.00 -6.18 18.33
CA GLU A 3 8.80 -6.68 17.21
C GLU A 3 8.48 -5.88 15.94
N MET A 4 9.52 -5.59 15.14
CA MET A 4 9.35 -4.90 13.87
C MET A 4 8.65 -5.85 12.90
N PRO A 5 7.60 -5.40 12.17
CA PRO A 5 6.88 -6.27 11.24
C PRO A 5 7.79 -6.75 10.12
N SER A 6 7.51 -7.95 9.60
CA SER A 6 8.15 -8.47 8.40
C SER A 6 7.53 -7.88 7.13
N ALA A 7 8.19 -8.05 5.98
CA ALA A 7 7.62 -7.68 4.69
C ALA A 7 6.28 -8.41 4.43
N ALA A 8 6.18 -9.69 4.83
CA ALA A 8 4.95 -10.47 4.70
C ALA A 8 3.80 -9.91 5.56
N ASP A 9 4.10 -9.40 6.77
CA ASP A 9 3.09 -8.74 7.60
C ASP A 9 2.54 -7.49 6.93
N ILE A 10 3.43 -6.67 6.35
CA ILE A 10 3.04 -5.47 5.58
C ILE A 10 2.12 -5.88 4.40
N GLU A 11 2.50 -6.88 3.63
CA GLU A 11 1.70 -7.36 2.50
C GLU A 11 0.32 -7.88 2.95
N GLY A 12 0.27 -8.63 4.05
CA GLY A 12 -0.97 -9.10 4.66
C GLY A 12 -1.89 -7.96 5.09
N TRP A 13 -1.33 -6.93 5.73
CA TRP A 13 -2.10 -5.73 6.09
C TRP A 13 -2.63 -5.00 4.86
N VAL A 14 -1.80 -4.84 3.83
CA VAL A 14 -2.22 -4.21 2.57
C VAL A 14 -3.35 -5.02 1.90
N ALA A 15 -3.23 -6.34 1.88
CA ALA A 15 -4.25 -7.22 1.31
C ALA A 15 -5.60 -7.09 2.05
N SER A 16 -5.58 -7.08 3.39
CA SER A 16 -6.79 -6.87 4.21
C SER A 16 -7.44 -5.52 3.90
N MET A 17 -6.66 -4.44 3.90
CA MET A 17 -7.17 -3.09 3.62
C MET A 17 -7.71 -2.95 2.20
N ARG A 18 -7.11 -3.63 1.21
CA ARG A 18 -7.65 -3.65 -0.16
C ARG A 18 -9.01 -4.34 -0.25
N GLN A 19 -9.24 -5.39 0.53
CA GLN A 19 -10.55 -6.03 0.62
C GLN A 19 -11.57 -5.10 1.28
N GLU A 20 -11.17 -4.39 2.34
CA GLU A 20 -12.02 -3.40 3.00
C GLU A 20 -12.38 -2.21 2.09
N LEU A 21 -11.49 -1.82 1.18
CA LEU A 21 -11.70 -0.78 0.16
C LEU A 21 -12.42 -1.30 -1.10
N ALA A 22 -12.79 -2.57 -1.17
CA ALA A 22 -13.53 -3.13 -2.30
C ALA A 22 -14.97 -2.60 -2.27
N ILE A 23 -15.18 -1.44 -2.89
CA ILE A 23 -16.52 -0.85 -3.00
C ILE A 23 -17.27 -1.52 -4.16
N GLY A 24 -18.37 -2.19 -3.85
CA GLY A 24 -19.27 -2.78 -4.84
C GLY A 24 -19.85 -1.74 -5.79
N ALA A 25 -19.94 -2.06 -7.08
CA ALA A 25 -20.71 -1.25 -8.01
C ALA A 25 -22.19 -1.26 -7.57
N PRO A 26 -22.92 -0.13 -7.72
CA PRO A 26 -24.37 -0.16 -7.52
C PRO A 26 -25.01 -1.16 -8.49
N ALA A 27 -26.15 -1.73 -8.09
CA ALA A 27 -26.90 -2.64 -8.95
C ALA A 27 -27.22 -1.98 -10.32
N PRO A 28 -27.36 -2.76 -11.41
CA PRO A 28 -27.70 -2.21 -12.71
C PRO A 28 -28.97 -1.34 -12.64
N GLY A 29 -28.88 -0.09 -13.09
CA GLY A 29 -29.96 0.90 -13.02
C GLY A 29 -30.13 1.60 -11.66
N GLY A 30 -29.34 1.23 -10.66
CA GLY A 30 -29.32 1.88 -9.35
C GLY A 30 -28.37 3.08 -9.30
N VAL A 31 -28.84 4.20 -8.74
CA VAL A 31 -27.98 5.31 -8.31
C VAL A 31 -27.69 5.13 -6.83
N ARG A 32 -26.44 5.39 -6.41
CA ARG A 32 -26.12 5.37 -4.98
C ARG A 32 -26.91 6.42 -4.22
N THR A 33 -27.42 6.06 -3.04
CA THR A 33 -28.11 7.00 -2.16
C THR A 33 -27.10 7.83 -1.35
N PRO A 34 -27.49 9.00 -0.82
CA PRO A 34 -26.63 9.77 0.09
C PRO A 34 -26.09 8.93 1.25
N ASP A 35 -26.94 8.14 1.91
CA ASP A 35 -26.54 7.30 3.05
C ASP A 35 -25.51 6.23 2.65
N GLN A 36 -25.66 5.63 1.47
CA GLN A 36 -24.67 4.68 0.95
C GLN A 36 -23.32 5.37 0.71
N ILE A 37 -23.32 6.60 0.20
CA ILE A 37 -22.08 7.34 -0.05
C ILE A 37 -21.41 7.72 1.28
N LEU A 38 -22.18 8.16 2.28
CA LEU A 38 -21.67 8.47 3.62
C LEU A 38 -21.04 7.24 4.26
N HIS A 39 -21.74 6.09 4.23
CA HIS A 39 -21.23 4.84 4.78
C HIS A 39 -19.90 4.41 4.12
N GLU A 40 -19.81 4.52 2.80
CA GLU A 40 -18.57 4.20 2.08
C GLU A 40 -17.44 5.21 2.37
N LEU A 41 -17.76 6.50 2.56
CA LEU A 41 -16.78 7.51 2.95
C LEU A 41 -16.21 7.23 4.34
N GLU A 42 -17.07 6.88 5.32
CA GLU A 42 -16.65 6.51 6.67
C GLU A 42 -15.70 5.31 6.66
N ARG A 43 -16.01 4.29 5.85
CA ARG A 43 -15.12 3.13 5.66
C ARG A 43 -13.77 3.53 5.08
N VAL A 44 -13.77 4.33 4.01
CA VAL A 44 -12.52 4.80 3.37
C VAL A 44 -11.68 5.64 4.34
N ASP A 45 -12.31 6.51 5.14
CA ASP A 45 -11.61 7.32 6.14
C ASP A 45 -11.02 6.46 7.27
N GLY A 46 -11.71 5.40 7.70
CA GLY A 46 -11.18 4.41 8.64
C GLY A 46 -9.92 3.72 8.11
N VAL A 47 -9.92 3.30 6.85
CA VAL A 47 -8.75 2.69 6.21
C VAL A 47 -7.62 3.71 5.98
N ALA A 48 -7.95 4.97 5.68
CA ALA A 48 -6.95 6.01 5.42
C ALA A 48 -5.98 6.23 6.59
N ALA A 49 -6.51 6.27 7.82
CA ALA A 49 -5.70 6.41 9.01
C ALA A 49 -4.73 5.22 9.19
N GLN A 50 -5.19 4.00 8.88
CA GLN A 50 -4.38 2.81 8.98
C GLN A 50 -3.34 2.71 7.86
N ALA A 51 -3.69 3.12 6.63
CA ALA A 51 -2.79 3.12 5.48
C ALA A 51 -1.54 3.98 5.73
N ILE A 52 -1.69 5.14 6.38
CA ILE A 52 -0.54 5.99 6.77
C ILE A 52 0.41 5.23 7.69
N ARG A 53 -0.14 4.50 8.68
CA ARG A 53 0.67 3.68 9.60
C ARG A 53 1.40 2.57 8.84
N VAL A 54 0.71 1.86 7.95
CA VAL A 54 1.30 0.77 7.15
C VAL A 54 2.45 1.28 6.28
N VAL A 55 2.27 2.42 5.60
CA VAL A 55 3.35 3.03 4.81
C VAL A 55 4.57 3.36 5.67
N LYS A 56 4.34 3.90 6.87
CA LYS A 56 5.43 4.24 7.80
C LYS A 56 6.19 2.99 8.27
N GLU A 57 5.48 1.93 8.65
CA GLU A 57 6.13 0.68 9.06
C GLU A 57 6.86 0.02 7.88
N ALA A 58 6.26 0.01 6.68
CA ALA A 58 6.90 -0.52 5.49
C ALA A 58 8.20 0.23 5.14
N ASP A 59 8.23 1.56 5.31
CA ASP A 59 9.44 2.36 5.09
C ASP A 59 10.55 2.01 6.09
N LYS A 60 10.22 1.77 7.35
CA LYS A 60 11.19 1.32 8.37
C LYS A 60 11.78 -0.05 8.02
N VAL A 61 10.93 -1.01 7.63
CA VAL A 61 11.38 -2.36 7.21
C VAL A 61 12.29 -2.26 6.00
N ARG A 62 11.92 -1.44 5.01
CA ARG A 62 12.75 -1.16 3.83
C ARG A 62 14.11 -0.56 4.22
N ALA A 63 14.13 0.44 5.10
CA ALA A 63 15.38 1.06 5.56
C ALA A 63 16.26 0.05 6.30
N ALA A 64 15.69 -0.72 7.23
CA ALA A 64 16.41 -1.71 8.03
C ALA A 64 17.04 -2.83 7.17
N THR A 65 16.28 -3.39 6.23
CA THR A 65 16.77 -4.42 5.30
C THR A 65 17.82 -3.88 4.32
N SER A 66 17.70 -2.61 3.90
CA SER A 66 18.71 -1.95 3.09
C SER A 66 20.03 -1.78 3.85
N GLU A 67 19.97 -1.35 5.10
CA GLU A 67 21.15 -1.25 5.97
C GLU A 67 21.78 -2.63 6.21
N ALA A 68 20.95 -3.64 6.51
CA ALA A 68 21.40 -5.01 6.70
C ALA A 68 22.14 -5.55 5.47
N LEU A 69 21.63 -5.31 4.26
CA LEU A 69 22.29 -5.73 3.02
C LEU A 69 23.65 -5.03 2.82
N VAL A 70 23.74 -3.73 3.11
CA VAL A 70 24.99 -2.98 3.01
C VAL A 70 26.03 -3.54 4.00
N LEU A 71 25.62 -3.79 5.24
CA LEU A 71 26.47 -4.39 6.27
C LEU A 71 26.90 -5.81 5.90
N ALA A 72 25.99 -6.65 5.41
CA ALA A 72 26.29 -8.00 4.96
C ALA A 72 27.33 -7.96 3.83
N ARG A 73 27.11 -7.12 2.81
CA ARG A 73 28.07 -6.95 1.70
C ARG A 73 29.44 -6.49 2.19
N ALA A 74 29.51 -5.51 3.10
CA ALA A 74 30.76 -5.01 3.63
C ALA A 74 31.54 -6.09 4.41
N LYS A 75 30.86 -6.84 5.29
CA LYS A 75 31.44 -7.96 6.04
C LYS A 75 31.94 -9.07 5.12
N THR A 76 31.16 -9.38 4.09
CA THR A 76 31.42 -10.48 3.18
C THR A 76 32.56 -10.18 2.21
N THR A 77 32.67 -8.94 1.71
CA THR A 77 33.72 -8.52 0.76
C THR A 77 35.15 -8.82 1.27
N GLY A 78 35.40 -8.73 2.58
CA GLY A 78 36.71 -9.00 3.17
C GLY A 78 37.08 -10.49 3.33
N ARG A 79 36.12 -11.40 3.20
CA ARG A 79 36.30 -12.85 3.42
C ARG A 79 36.14 -13.71 2.19
N VAL A 80 35.50 -13.21 1.12
CA VAL A 80 35.26 -14.00 -0.09
C VAL A 80 36.57 -14.34 -0.80
N GLN A 81 36.73 -15.63 -1.10
CA GLN A 81 37.86 -16.15 -1.86
C GLN A 81 37.44 -16.52 -3.29
N GLY A 82 38.39 -16.48 -4.22
CA GLY A 82 38.19 -16.82 -5.62
C GLY A 82 39.43 -16.47 -6.43
N ALA A 83 39.81 -17.33 -7.37
CA ALA A 83 40.98 -17.15 -8.21
C ALA A 83 40.76 -15.99 -9.20
N THR A 84 39.52 -15.85 -9.69
CA THR A 84 39.12 -14.77 -10.59
C THR A 84 38.20 -13.74 -9.91
N ALA A 85 38.11 -12.54 -10.49
CA ALA A 85 37.17 -11.53 -10.03
C ALA A 85 35.71 -11.98 -10.17
N ALA A 86 35.40 -12.76 -11.21
CA ALA A 86 34.06 -13.33 -11.42
C ALA A 86 33.68 -14.35 -10.34
N GLU A 87 34.62 -15.23 -9.94
CA GLU A 87 34.41 -16.18 -8.84
C GLU A 87 34.16 -15.47 -7.52
N ARG A 88 34.95 -14.44 -7.20
CA ARG A 88 34.73 -13.64 -5.98
C ARG A 88 33.39 -12.91 -5.99
N ALA A 89 32.95 -12.40 -7.15
CA ALA A 89 31.64 -11.77 -7.26
C ALA A 89 30.49 -12.77 -7.06
N ALA A 90 30.58 -13.95 -7.67
CA ALA A 90 29.58 -15.00 -7.52
C ALA A 90 29.48 -15.53 -6.08
N ALA A 91 30.62 -15.74 -5.42
CA ALA A 91 30.66 -16.17 -4.03
C ALA A 91 30.14 -15.09 -3.06
N LEU A 92 30.45 -13.81 -3.32
CA LEU A 92 29.87 -12.68 -2.58
C LEU A 92 28.35 -12.68 -2.72
N ASP A 93 27.83 -12.78 -3.94
CA ASP A 93 26.40 -12.75 -4.22
C ASP A 93 25.65 -13.92 -3.57
N LEU A 94 26.26 -15.11 -3.55
CA LEU A 94 25.69 -16.28 -2.87
C LEU A 94 25.61 -16.06 -1.36
N GLU A 95 26.64 -15.47 -0.77
CA GLU A 95 26.78 -15.29 0.67
C GLU A 95 25.93 -14.14 1.23
N ILE A 96 25.44 -13.22 0.38
CA ILE A 96 24.48 -12.15 0.74
C ILE A 96 23.09 -12.39 0.15
N ALA A 97 22.82 -13.59 -0.38
CA ALA A 97 21.58 -13.88 -1.11
C ALA A 97 20.34 -13.67 -0.24
N GLU A 98 20.39 -14.08 1.02
CA GLU A 98 19.28 -13.95 1.97
C GLU A 98 18.93 -12.48 2.23
N GLU A 99 19.92 -11.63 2.51
CA GLU A 99 19.70 -10.20 2.73
C GLU A 99 19.25 -9.49 1.44
N ARG A 100 19.72 -9.94 0.27
CA ARG A 100 19.24 -9.42 -1.02
C ARG A 100 17.76 -9.74 -1.22
N VAL A 101 17.34 -10.98 -0.95
CA VAL A 101 15.94 -11.40 -1.05
C VAL A 101 15.07 -10.64 -0.05
N ALA A 102 15.52 -10.53 1.21
CA ALA A 102 14.80 -9.79 2.24
C ALA A 102 14.61 -8.30 1.89
N ASN A 103 15.65 -7.65 1.37
CA ASN A 103 15.55 -6.26 0.90
C ASN A 103 14.59 -6.13 -0.28
N ALA A 104 14.69 -7.02 -1.28
CA ALA A 104 13.77 -7.00 -2.42
C ALA A 104 12.30 -7.15 -1.98
N ALA A 105 12.01 -8.08 -1.06
CA ALA A 105 10.68 -8.25 -0.50
C ALA A 105 10.20 -6.98 0.23
N ALA A 106 11.05 -6.36 1.06
CA ALA A 106 10.70 -5.11 1.75
C ALA A 106 10.43 -3.94 0.79
N GLN A 107 11.16 -3.85 -0.33
CA GLN A 107 10.90 -2.84 -1.37
C GLN A 107 9.55 -3.06 -2.06
N ILE A 108 9.20 -4.31 -2.35
CA ILE A 108 7.90 -4.68 -2.93
C ILE A 108 6.76 -4.34 -1.96
N ALA A 109 6.89 -4.76 -0.70
CA ALA A 109 5.92 -4.48 0.35
C ALA A 109 5.70 -2.97 0.55
N TYR A 110 6.78 -2.17 0.55
CA TYR A 110 6.68 -0.70 0.60
C TYR A 110 5.94 -0.12 -0.60
N ARG A 111 6.18 -0.65 -1.81
CA ARG A 111 5.45 -0.21 -3.00
C ARG A 111 3.95 -0.52 -2.88
N TYR A 112 3.59 -1.73 -2.43
CA TYR A 112 2.18 -2.07 -2.21
C TYR A 112 1.51 -1.20 -1.16
N ALA A 113 2.22 -0.81 -0.09
CA ALA A 113 1.72 0.13 0.91
C ALA A 113 1.48 1.53 0.31
N LYS A 114 2.37 2.01 -0.57
CA LYS A 114 2.18 3.28 -1.30
C LYS A 114 0.99 3.21 -2.25
N ASP A 115 0.90 2.16 -3.06
CA ASP A 115 -0.21 1.96 -3.98
C ASP A 115 -1.56 1.90 -3.23
N LEU A 116 -1.58 1.36 -2.01
CA LEU A 116 -2.75 1.39 -1.14
C LEU A 116 -3.13 2.82 -0.72
N ALA A 117 -2.17 3.63 -0.29
CA ALA A 117 -2.43 5.01 0.10
C ALA A 117 -3.00 5.84 -1.08
N ASP A 118 -2.45 5.65 -2.28
CA ASP A 118 -2.95 6.29 -3.50
C ASP A 118 -4.36 5.79 -3.86
N LEU A 119 -4.63 4.49 -3.67
CA LEU A 119 -5.95 3.92 -3.86
C LEU A 119 -6.98 4.53 -2.89
N VAL A 120 -6.63 4.69 -1.62
CA VAL A 120 -7.50 5.35 -0.62
C VAL A 120 -7.87 6.75 -1.05
N ASP A 121 -6.88 7.56 -1.46
CA ASP A 121 -7.10 8.95 -1.88
C ASP A 121 -7.98 9.00 -3.14
N SER A 122 -7.70 8.14 -4.12
CA SER A 122 -8.52 7.99 -5.32
C SER A 122 -9.97 7.61 -5.01
N ARG A 123 -10.19 6.66 -4.09
CA ARG A 123 -11.54 6.25 -3.66
C ARG A 123 -12.28 7.37 -2.95
N LYS A 124 -11.61 8.10 -2.05
CA LYS A 124 -12.18 9.26 -1.37
C LYS A 124 -12.62 10.34 -2.35
N SER A 125 -11.75 10.70 -3.29
CA SER A 125 -12.05 11.67 -4.35
C SER A 125 -13.24 11.25 -5.22
N SER A 126 -13.29 9.97 -5.61
CA SER A 126 -14.41 9.41 -6.38
C SER A 126 -15.74 9.48 -5.62
N LEU A 127 -15.75 9.08 -4.34
CA LEU A 127 -16.94 9.13 -3.49
C LEU A 127 -17.43 10.56 -3.25
N GLN A 128 -16.53 11.51 -3.02
CA GLN A 128 -16.88 12.93 -2.91
C GLN A 128 -17.49 13.49 -4.20
N THR A 129 -16.99 13.06 -5.36
CA THR A 129 -17.56 13.42 -6.65
C THR A 129 -18.98 12.84 -6.80
N GLN A 130 -19.18 11.58 -6.44
CA GLN A 130 -20.51 10.96 -6.41
C GLN A 130 -21.46 11.69 -5.47
N ALA A 131 -21.01 12.09 -4.27
CA ALA A 131 -21.82 12.84 -3.31
C ALA A 131 -22.34 14.16 -3.92
N LYS A 132 -21.48 14.89 -4.63
CA LYS A 132 -21.85 16.15 -5.32
C LYS A 132 -22.88 15.91 -6.42
N LEU A 133 -22.72 14.85 -7.22
CA LEU A 133 -23.67 14.50 -8.29
C LEU A 133 -25.03 14.11 -7.72
N VAL A 134 -25.06 13.31 -6.64
CA VAL A 134 -26.30 12.94 -5.97
C VAL A 134 -26.99 14.19 -5.42
N LEU A 135 -26.26 15.06 -4.71
CA LEU A 135 -26.81 16.33 -4.22
C LEU A 135 -27.41 17.20 -5.34
N ALA A 136 -26.68 17.36 -6.45
CA ALA A 136 -27.17 18.12 -7.61
C ALA A 136 -28.45 17.51 -8.20
N THR A 137 -28.55 16.18 -8.26
CA THR A 137 -29.73 15.46 -8.75
C THR A 137 -30.95 15.74 -7.87
N TYR A 138 -30.79 15.70 -6.54
CA TYR A 138 -31.88 16.03 -5.60
C TYR A 138 -32.30 17.50 -5.70
N GLN A 139 -31.35 18.43 -5.86
CA GLN A 139 -31.66 19.86 -6.06
C GLN A 139 -32.44 20.10 -7.35
N LEU A 140 -32.07 19.43 -8.44
CA LEU A 140 -32.79 19.52 -9.73
C LEU A 140 -34.19 18.90 -9.65
N ALA A 141 -34.34 17.78 -8.92
CA ALA A 141 -35.64 17.13 -8.72
C ALA A 141 -36.59 17.91 -7.79
N GLY A 142 -36.03 18.66 -6.83
CA GLY A 142 -36.78 19.48 -5.87
C GLY A 142 -37.17 20.88 -6.36
N LEU A 143 -36.67 21.31 -7.52
CA LEU A 143 -37.09 22.57 -8.15
C LEU A 143 -38.41 22.35 -8.90
N PRO A 144 -39.51 23.06 -8.57
CA PRO A 144 -40.65 23.10 -9.47
C PRO A 144 -40.17 23.70 -10.78
N ARG A 145 -40.33 22.96 -11.89
CA ARG A 145 -40.13 23.51 -13.24
C ARG A 145 -41.04 24.73 -13.35
N ARG A 146 -40.47 25.93 -13.24
CA ARG A 146 -41.16 27.15 -13.65
C ARG A 146 -41.40 27.03 -15.14
N GLY A 147 -42.67 26.78 -15.50
CA GLY A 147 -43.21 27.13 -16.80
C GLY A 147 -43.28 28.64 -16.96
#